data_AF-A0A935V484-F1
#
_entry.id   AF-A0A935V484-F1
#
_cell.length_a   1.000
_cell.length_b   1.000
_cell.length_c   1.000
_cell.angle_alpha   90.00
_cell.angle_beta   90.00
_cell.angle_gamma   90.00
#
_symmetry.space_group_name_H-M   'P 1'
#
loop_
_entity.id
_entity.type
_entity.pdbx_description
1 polymer ?
#
loop_
_entity_poly.entity_id
_entity_poly.type
_entity_poly.pdbx_seq_one_letter_code
_entity_poly.pdbx_strand_id
1 'polypeptide(L)'
;MQTAQFNVLLLTPTFLGDASQSGVWRTPPFKALLREWWRIAAAPEHGHDHRALRLSEGTLLGNAWLDSGATKSKVRLALKHWDAGTLLAWEASDPREAHPEVRDKTTGQPRPVGSQLYLGYGPLTFRQGTALKANAALQAGKSNELSLAWPDTETSIPQTLQLIDWFGTIG
;
A
#
# COMPACT_ATOMS: atom_id res chain seq x y z
N MET A 1 26.93 6.93 -0.67
CA MET A 1 25.46 6.83 -0.77
C MET A 1 25.19 5.45 -1.33
N GLN A 2 24.34 4.65 -0.68
CA GLN A 2 23.97 3.32 -1.15
C GLN A 2 22.84 3.43 -2.17
N THR A 3 22.81 2.50 -3.12
CA THR A 3 21.76 2.41 -4.14
C THR A 3 21.38 0.96 -4.36
N ALA A 4 20.09 0.69 -4.54
CA ALA A 4 19.59 -0.64 -4.87
C ALA A 4 18.38 -0.56 -5.79
N GLN A 5 18.18 -1.64 -6.54
CA GLN A 5 17.05 -1.84 -7.44
C GLN A 5 16.33 -3.12 -7.04
N PHE A 6 15.01 -3.06 -7.00
CA PHE A 6 14.16 -4.17 -6.61
C PHE A 6 13.05 -4.37 -7.62
N ASN A 7 12.70 -5.63 -7.89
CA ASN A 7 11.49 -5.96 -8.60
C ASN A 7 10.35 -6.06 -7.59
N VAL A 8 9.31 -5.25 -7.77
CA VAL A 8 8.08 -5.30 -6.98
C VAL A 8 7.08 -6.13 -7.76
N LEU A 9 6.48 -7.15 -7.14
CA LEU A 9 5.42 -7.97 -7.70
C LEU A 9 4.16 -7.84 -6.84
N LEU A 10 3.03 -7.52 -7.45
CA LEU A 10 1.74 -7.48 -6.78
C LEU A 10 1.16 -8.89 -6.72
N LEU A 11 1.07 -9.48 -5.53
CA LEU A 11 0.50 -10.82 -5.35
C LEU A 11 -1.03 -10.83 -5.39
N THR A 12 -1.65 -9.69 -5.11
CA THR A 12 -3.10 -9.49 -5.08
C THR A 12 -3.46 -8.18 -5.80
N PRO A 13 -4.74 -8.00 -6.23
CA PRO A 13 -5.19 -6.72 -6.74
C PRO A 13 -4.89 -5.59 -5.75
N THR A 14 -4.28 -4.51 -6.23
CA THR A 14 -3.72 -3.43 -5.39
C THR A 14 -4.41 -2.10 -5.71
N PHE A 15 -4.80 -1.36 -4.68
CA PHE A 15 -5.67 -0.18 -4.78
C PHE A 15 -4.90 1.14 -4.56
N LEU A 16 -3.90 1.41 -5.39
CA LEU A 16 -3.14 2.67 -5.33
C LEU A 16 -3.88 3.81 -6.05
N GLY A 17 -4.74 4.52 -5.33
CA GLY A 17 -5.55 5.61 -5.90
C GLY A 17 -4.73 6.84 -6.32
N ASP A 18 -4.97 7.34 -7.52
CA ASP A 18 -4.58 8.70 -7.91
C ASP A 18 -5.63 9.75 -7.50
N ALA A 19 -5.49 11.00 -7.96
CA ALA A 19 -6.44 12.07 -7.66
C ALA A 19 -7.88 11.78 -8.15
N SER A 20 -8.04 10.88 -9.14
CA SER A 20 -9.32 10.40 -9.65
C SER A 20 -9.79 9.11 -8.96
N GLN A 21 -9.09 8.68 -7.91
CA GLN A 21 -9.28 7.41 -7.21
C GLN A 21 -9.09 6.18 -8.12
N SER A 22 -8.34 6.30 -9.22
CA SER A 22 -8.02 5.19 -10.10
C SER A 22 -6.70 4.53 -9.70
N GLY A 23 -6.61 3.20 -9.81
CA GLY A 23 -5.41 2.43 -9.51
C GLY A 23 -4.26 2.77 -10.46
N VAL A 24 -3.17 3.33 -9.95
CA VAL A 24 -2.00 3.75 -10.74
C VAL A 24 -0.70 3.48 -9.97
N TRP A 25 0.35 3.07 -10.67
CA TRP A 25 1.69 3.01 -10.09
C TRP A 25 2.19 4.40 -9.70
N ARG A 26 2.42 4.62 -8.40
CA ARG A 26 2.84 5.91 -7.85
C ARG A 26 3.88 5.70 -6.76
N THR A 27 4.90 6.56 -6.73
CA THR A 27 5.96 6.52 -5.71
C THR A 27 5.52 6.88 -4.28
N PRO A 28 4.60 7.84 -4.04
CA PRO A 28 4.24 8.26 -2.68
C PRO A 28 3.76 7.12 -1.75
N PRO A 29 2.90 6.17 -2.19
CA PRO A 29 2.56 5.01 -1.38
C PRO A 29 3.76 4.17 -0.93
N PHE A 30 4.74 3.94 -1.82
CA PHE A 30 5.97 3.21 -1.45
C PHE A 30 6.80 3.97 -0.43
N LYS A 31 6.85 5.31 -0.53
CA LYS A 31 7.53 6.14 0.46
C LYS A 31 6.82 6.09 1.82
N ALA A 32 5.49 6.06 1.84
CA ALA A 32 4.70 5.91 3.07
C ALA A 32 4.95 4.54 3.73
N LEU A 33 4.89 3.46 2.95
CA LEU A 33 5.18 2.11 3.41
C LEU A 33 6.59 1.99 4.00
N LEU A 34 7.59 2.53 3.28
CA LEU A 34 8.97 2.58 3.77
C LEU A 34 9.05 3.29 5.12
N ARG A 35 8.37 4.42 5.28
CA ARG A 35 8.37 5.21 6.50
C ARG A 35 7.70 4.48 7.67
N GLU A 36 6.59 3.79 7.42
CA GLU A 36 5.89 2.99 8.42
C GLU A 36 6.75 1.85 8.95
N TRP A 37 7.33 1.06 8.06
CA TRP A 37 8.17 -0.08 8.44
C TRP A 37 9.53 0.35 8.98
N TRP A 38 10.05 1.49 8.55
CA TRP A 38 11.30 2.04 9.09
C TRP A 38 11.15 2.32 10.59
N ARG A 39 10.01 2.85 11.03
CA ARG A 39 9.75 3.06 12.47
C ARG A 39 9.81 1.76 13.26
N ILE A 40 9.35 0.65 12.68
CA ILE A 40 9.38 -0.67 13.31
C ILE A 40 10.82 -1.18 13.39
N ALA A 41 11.55 -1.12 12.27
CA ALA A 41 12.95 -1.59 12.21
C ALA A 41 13.88 -0.78 13.13
N ALA A 42 13.71 0.54 13.17
CA ALA A 42 14.55 1.44 13.97
C ALA A 42 14.11 1.56 15.44
N ALA A 43 12.95 1.02 15.83
CA ALA A 43 12.44 1.16 17.20
C ALA A 43 13.41 0.69 18.29
N PRO A 44 14.08 -0.47 18.16
CA PRO A 44 15.01 -0.94 19.19
C PRO A 44 16.18 0.01 19.41
N GLU A 45 16.74 0.57 18.34
CA GLU A 45 17.87 1.52 18.39
C GLU A 45 17.51 2.82 19.09
N HIS A 46 16.21 3.17 19.10
CA HIS A 46 15.68 4.37 19.75
C HIS A 46 15.02 4.06 21.10
N GLY A 47 15.27 2.87 21.67
CA GLY A 47 14.68 2.46 22.95
C GLY A 47 13.16 2.44 22.94
N HIS A 48 12.53 2.26 21.77
CA HIS A 48 11.09 2.34 21.54
C HIS A 48 10.46 3.70 21.89
N ASP A 49 11.26 4.78 21.98
CA ASP A 49 10.73 6.13 22.19
C ASP A 49 10.24 6.74 20.86
N HIS A 50 8.92 6.88 20.74
CA HIS A 50 8.27 7.50 19.58
C HIS A 50 8.74 8.93 19.30
N ARG A 51 9.18 9.69 20.31
CA ARG A 51 9.67 11.06 20.13
C ARG A 51 11.03 11.07 19.46
N ALA A 52 11.94 10.23 19.94
CA ALA A 52 13.24 10.02 19.33
C ALA A 52 13.10 9.49 17.89
N LEU A 53 12.24 8.50 17.68
CA LEU A 53 11.94 7.96 16.34
C LEU A 53 11.41 9.04 15.39
N ARG A 54 10.46 9.87 15.82
CA ARG A 54 9.88 10.93 14.98
C ARG A 54 10.93 11.95 14.54
N LEU A 55 11.89 12.28 15.40
CA LEU A 55 12.99 13.19 15.06
C LEU A 55 13.91 12.56 14.02
N SER A 56 14.41 11.34 14.28
CA SER A 56 15.28 10.60 13.36
C SER A 56 14.63 10.34 12.00
N GLU A 57 13.35 9.92 12.00
CA GLU A 57 12.52 9.75 10.80
C GLU A 57 12.45 11.05 10.00
N GLY A 58 12.21 12.18 10.66
CA GLY A 58 12.17 13.49 10.04
C GLY A 58 13.51 13.89 9.42
N THR A 59 14.62 13.61 10.09
CA THR A 59 15.97 13.86 9.57
C THR A 59 16.32 12.98 8.36
N LEU A 60 15.87 11.72 8.34
CA LEU A 60 16.16 10.76 7.27
C LEU A 60 15.22 10.88 6.07
N LEU A 61 13.91 10.83 6.31
CA LEU A 61 12.85 10.74 5.29
C LEU A 61 12.21 12.10 4.95
N GLY A 62 12.66 13.15 5.63
CA GLY A 62 12.21 14.52 5.47
C GLY A 62 11.04 14.87 6.38
N ASN A 63 10.93 16.17 6.65
CA ASN A 63 9.89 16.72 7.51
C ASN A 63 9.50 18.14 7.08
N ALA A 64 8.25 18.51 7.38
CA ALA A 64 7.71 19.85 7.16
C ALA A 64 7.04 20.43 8.40
N TRP A 65 7.16 19.78 9.57
CA TRP A 65 6.49 20.18 10.81
C TRP A 65 7.36 21.09 11.69
N LEU A 66 8.59 21.37 11.28
CA LEU A 66 9.52 22.26 11.97
C LEU A 66 9.61 23.60 11.23
N ASP A 67 9.20 24.70 11.88
CA ASP A 67 9.14 26.05 11.28
C ASP A 67 10.50 26.58 10.81
N SER A 68 11.60 26.17 11.45
CA SER A 68 12.98 26.56 11.08
C SER A 68 13.89 25.36 10.76
N GLY A 69 13.31 24.16 10.58
CA GLY A 69 14.04 22.90 10.51
C GLY A 69 13.46 21.88 9.53
N ALA A 70 12.64 22.33 8.57
CA ALA A 70 12.14 21.48 7.51
C ALA A 70 13.31 20.88 6.71
N THR A 71 13.30 19.57 6.53
CA THR A 71 14.37 18.84 5.85
C THR A 71 13.84 18.12 4.62
N LYS A 72 14.62 18.16 3.55
CA LYS A 72 14.44 17.26 2.40
C LYS A 72 14.82 15.84 2.80
N SER A 73 14.08 14.88 2.28
CA SER A 73 14.40 13.45 2.40
C SER A 73 15.82 13.15 1.89
N LYS A 74 16.62 12.48 2.71
CA LYS A 74 17.92 11.92 2.32
C LYS A 74 17.76 10.61 1.55
N VAL A 75 16.61 9.94 1.71
CA VAL A 75 16.22 8.76 0.95
C VAL A 75 15.48 9.17 -0.32
N ARG A 76 15.84 8.59 -1.46
CA ARG A 76 15.21 8.83 -2.78
C ARG A 76 14.61 7.53 -3.29
N LEU A 77 13.39 7.62 -3.81
CA LEU A 77 12.64 6.50 -4.38
C LEU A 77 12.19 6.87 -5.79
N ALA A 78 12.26 5.91 -6.71
CA ALA A 78 11.67 6.05 -8.04
C ALA A 78 11.12 4.72 -8.52
N LEU A 79 9.92 4.74 -9.10
CA LEU A 79 9.38 3.63 -9.89
C LEU A 79 9.75 3.84 -11.36
N LYS A 80 9.99 2.74 -12.08
CA LYS A 80 10.34 2.77 -13.50
C LYS A 80 9.22 3.27 -14.41
N HIS A 81 7.98 2.91 -14.11
CA HIS A 81 6.80 3.33 -14.89
C HIS A 81 5.61 3.62 -13.97
N TRP A 82 4.73 4.53 -14.41
CA TRP A 82 3.58 5.04 -13.64
C TRP A 82 2.24 4.73 -14.33
N ASP A 83 2.17 3.56 -14.96
CA ASP A 83 0.99 3.19 -15.76
C ASP A 83 -0.24 2.92 -14.88
N ALA A 84 -1.42 3.13 -15.47
CA ALA A 84 -2.68 2.79 -14.84
C ALA A 84 -2.90 1.27 -14.78
N GLY A 85 -3.69 0.85 -13.78
CA GLY A 85 -4.18 -0.51 -13.66
C GLY A 85 -5.17 -0.87 -14.76
N THR A 86 -5.23 -2.15 -15.10
CA THR A 86 -6.14 -2.64 -16.14
C THR A 86 -7.21 -3.57 -15.58
N LEU A 87 -7.31 -3.72 -14.26
CA LEU A 87 -8.43 -4.43 -13.63
C LEU A 87 -9.63 -3.49 -13.57
N LEU A 88 -10.49 -3.55 -14.60
CA LEU A 88 -11.66 -2.66 -14.77
C LEU A 88 -12.96 -3.27 -14.24
N ALA A 89 -12.98 -4.58 -14.01
CA ALA A 89 -14.10 -5.31 -13.44
C ALA A 89 -13.56 -6.29 -12.41
N TRP A 90 -14.33 -6.50 -11.34
CA TRP A 90 -13.97 -7.51 -10.35
C TRP A 90 -14.27 -8.91 -10.88
N GLU A 91 -13.43 -9.88 -10.52
CA GLU A 91 -13.51 -11.21 -11.10
C GLU A 91 -14.85 -11.90 -10.80
N ALA A 92 -15.38 -12.61 -11.80
CA ALA A 92 -16.60 -13.42 -11.64
C ALA A 92 -16.38 -14.65 -10.74
N SER A 93 -15.13 -14.99 -10.42
CA SER A 93 -14.69 -16.11 -9.59
C SER A 93 -14.91 -15.89 -8.09
N ASP A 94 -15.40 -14.71 -7.66
CA ASP A 94 -15.68 -14.41 -6.26
C ASP A 94 -16.67 -15.42 -5.66
N PRO A 95 -16.23 -16.29 -4.71
CA PRO A 95 -17.08 -17.28 -4.09
C PRO A 95 -18.28 -16.64 -3.42
N ARG A 96 -19.47 -17.21 -3.59
CA ARG A 96 -20.70 -16.64 -3.04
C ARG A 96 -21.25 -17.51 -1.93
N GLU A 97 -21.43 -16.91 -0.76
CA GLU A 97 -21.95 -17.58 0.43
C GLU A 97 -23.30 -16.99 0.84
N ALA A 98 -24.22 -17.84 1.26
CA ALA A 98 -25.53 -17.43 1.75
C ALA A 98 -25.48 -17.23 3.27
N HIS A 99 -25.82 -16.02 3.71
CA HIS A 99 -25.81 -15.63 5.12
C HIS A 99 -27.24 -15.40 5.62
N PRO A 100 -27.67 -16.01 6.76
CA PRO A 100 -29.03 -15.85 7.29
C PRO A 100 -29.46 -14.39 7.54
N GLU A 101 -28.50 -13.53 7.86
CA GLU A 101 -28.65 -12.10 8.12
C GLU A 101 -28.75 -11.24 6.85
N VAL A 102 -28.29 -11.75 5.70
CA VAL A 102 -28.34 -11.03 4.42
C VAL A 102 -29.52 -11.52 3.62
N ARG A 103 -30.62 -10.75 3.66
CA ARG A 103 -31.85 -11.09 2.95
C ARG A 103 -32.13 -10.13 1.81
N ASP A 104 -32.68 -10.68 0.73
CA ASP A 104 -33.25 -9.86 -0.32
C ASP A 104 -34.44 -9.06 0.26
N LYS A 105 -34.42 -7.74 0.06
CA LYS A 105 -35.44 -6.83 0.61
C LYS A 105 -36.83 -7.08 0.05
N THR A 106 -36.93 -7.68 -1.13
CA THR A 106 -38.18 -7.91 -1.84
C THR A 106 -38.73 -9.30 -1.52
N THR A 107 -37.89 -10.33 -1.55
CA THR A 107 -38.33 -11.73 -1.35
C THR A 107 -38.20 -12.23 0.10
N GLY A 108 -37.43 -11.53 0.94
CA GLY A 108 -37.14 -11.93 2.32
C GLY A 108 -36.25 -13.16 2.46
N GLN A 109 -35.80 -13.74 1.34
CA GLN A 109 -34.97 -14.94 1.28
C GLN A 109 -33.49 -14.61 1.47
N PRO A 110 -32.69 -15.54 2.01
CA PRO A 110 -31.24 -15.39 2.06
C PRO A 110 -30.68 -15.10 0.67
N ARG A 111 -29.81 -14.09 0.59
CA ARG A 111 -29.17 -13.67 -0.65
C ARG A 111 -27.69 -14.04 -0.60
N PRO A 112 -27.19 -14.85 -1.55
CA PRO A 112 -25.75 -15.11 -1.66
C PRO A 112 -24.98 -13.81 -1.96
N VAL A 113 -23.89 -13.62 -1.23
CA VAL A 113 -22.99 -12.47 -1.34
C VAL A 113 -21.57 -12.95 -1.56
N GLY A 114 -20.82 -12.20 -2.37
CA GLY A 114 -19.43 -12.55 -2.66
C GLY A 114 -18.54 -12.39 -1.44
N SER A 115 -17.74 -13.39 -1.12
CA SER A 115 -16.86 -13.40 0.06
C SER A 115 -15.80 -12.30 -0.02
N GLN A 116 -15.32 -11.97 -1.22
CA GLN A 116 -14.34 -10.91 -1.41
C GLN A 116 -14.93 -9.52 -1.16
N LEU A 117 -16.25 -9.33 -1.32
CA LEU A 117 -16.90 -8.06 -0.98
C LEU A 117 -16.73 -7.70 0.50
N TYR A 118 -16.73 -8.70 1.39
CA TYR A 118 -16.49 -8.48 2.81
C TYR A 118 -15.03 -8.16 3.10
N LEU A 119 -14.11 -8.92 2.51
CA LEU A 119 -12.67 -8.75 2.74
C LEU A 119 -12.13 -7.45 2.13
N GLY A 120 -12.64 -7.05 0.97
CA GLY A 120 -12.26 -5.84 0.25
C GLY A 120 -13.20 -4.66 0.47
N TYR A 121 -13.92 -4.61 1.60
CA TYR A 121 -14.87 -3.53 1.88
C TYR A 121 -14.17 -2.16 1.81
N GLY A 122 -14.69 -1.24 0.99
CA GLY A 122 -14.07 0.05 0.71
C GLY A 122 -13.72 0.18 -0.78
N PRO A 123 -12.67 -0.50 -1.28
CA PRO A 123 -12.40 -0.58 -2.72
C PRO A 123 -13.41 -1.44 -3.49
N LEU A 124 -14.08 -2.39 -2.83
CA LEU A 124 -15.18 -3.17 -3.39
C LEU A 124 -16.53 -2.73 -2.85
N THR A 125 -17.53 -2.77 -3.71
CA THR A 125 -18.91 -2.39 -3.40
C THR A 125 -19.89 -3.39 -4.01
N PHE A 126 -21.12 -3.32 -3.50
CA PHE A 126 -22.20 -4.14 -4.01
C PHE A 126 -22.94 -3.46 -5.18
N ARG A 127 -22.79 -4.00 -6.39
CA ARG A 127 -23.54 -3.58 -7.58
C ARG A 127 -24.00 -4.81 -8.36
N GLN A 128 -25.11 -5.40 -7.92
CA GLN A 128 -25.62 -6.68 -8.46
C GLN A 128 -24.61 -7.85 -8.31
N GLY A 129 -23.74 -7.75 -7.30
CA GLY A 129 -22.58 -8.61 -7.10
C GLY A 129 -21.41 -7.77 -6.57
N THR A 130 -20.27 -8.41 -6.35
CA THR A 130 -19.03 -7.73 -6.00
C THR A 130 -18.51 -6.96 -7.20
N ALA A 131 -18.25 -5.67 -7.01
CA ALA A 131 -17.77 -4.79 -8.06
C ALA A 131 -16.74 -3.80 -7.51
N LEU A 132 -15.84 -3.33 -8.38
CA LEU A 132 -14.93 -2.24 -8.05
C LEU A 132 -15.71 -0.95 -7.77
N LYS A 133 -15.30 -0.23 -6.72
CA LYS A 133 -15.79 1.13 -6.44
C LYS A 133 -15.16 2.15 -7.39
N ALA A 134 -13.87 2.00 -7.61
CA ALA A 134 -13.02 2.83 -8.46
C ALA A 134 -13.07 2.37 -9.93
N ASN A 135 -12.53 3.20 -10.82
CA ASN A 135 -12.47 2.92 -12.26
C ASN A 135 -11.53 1.75 -12.61
N ALA A 136 -10.42 1.62 -11.90
CA ALA A 136 -9.45 0.55 -12.10
C ALA A 136 -8.69 0.23 -10.81
N ALA A 137 -8.22 -1.00 -10.69
CA ALA A 137 -7.18 -1.40 -9.74
C ALA A 137 -5.94 -1.92 -10.51
N LEU A 138 -4.78 -1.92 -9.85
CA LEU A 138 -3.62 -2.63 -10.37
C LEU A 138 -3.89 -4.13 -10.20
N GLN A 139 -3.80 -4.89 -11.29
CA GLN A 139 -4.08 -6.33 -11.26
C GLN A 139 -2.98 -7.13 -10.54
N ALA A 140 -3.36 -8.27 -9.99
CA ALA A 140 -2.40 -9.26 -9.49
C ALA A 140 -1.44 -9.70 -10.61
N GLY A 141 -0.23 -10.07 -10.24
CA GLY A 141 0.85 -10.47 -11.15
C GLY A 141 1.54 -9.31 -11.88
N LYS A 142 1.07 -8.06 -11.73
CA LYS A 142 1.81 -6.90 -12.26
C LYS A 142 3.08 -6.67 -11.47
N SER A 143 4.12 -6.31 -12.19
CA SER A 143 5.40 -5.92 -11.62
C SER A 143 5.82 -4.52 -12.03
N ASN A 144 6.75 -3.97 -11.24
CA ASN A 144 7.44 -2.72 -11.50
C ASN A 144 8.85 -2.80 -10.90
N GLU A 145 9.72 -1.86 -11.24
CA GLU A 145 11.06 -1.75 -10.68
C GLU A 145 11.13 -0.54 -9.75
N LEU A 146 11.54 -0.77 -8.50
CA LEU A 146 11.76 0.25 -7.48
C LEU A 146 13.26 0.51 -7.32
N SER A 147 13.68 1.72 -7.65
CA SER A 147 15.02 2.23 -7.35
C SER A 147 15.02 2.99 -6.02
N LEU A 148 15.97 2.67 -5.16
CA LEU A 148 16.16 3.29 -3.84
C LEU A 148 17.60 3.79 -3.70
N ALA A 149 17.77 4.98 -3.09
CA ALA A 149 19.07 5.50 -2.69
C ALA A 149 19.01 6.11 -1.29
N TRP A 150 20.01 5.82 -0.43
CA TRP A 150 20.05 6.26 0.97
C TRP A 150 21.49 6.50 1.48
N PRO A 151 21.68 7.22 2.60
CA PRO A 151 23.00 7.47 3.18
C PRO A 151 23.74 6.17 3.59
N ASP A 152 25.07 6.13 3.45
CA ASP A 152 25.86 4.94 3.85
C ASP A 152 25.85 4.70 5.36
N THR A 153 25.60 5.75 6.14
CA THR A 153 25.51 5.70 7.59
C THR A 153 24.21 5.09 8.08
N GLU A 154 23.22 4.89 7.20
CA GLU A 154 21.91 4.39 7.57
C GLU A 154 21.85 2.87 7.41
N THR A 155 21.75 2.15 8.52
CA THR A 155 21.81 0.68 8.59
C THR A 155 20.46 0.00 8.68
N SER A 156 19.39 0.73 9.02
CA SER A 156 18.06 0.15 9.24
C SER A 156 17.27 -0.09 7.94
N ILE A 157 17.67 0.52 6.82
CA ILE A 157 16.95 0.42 5.52
C ILE A 157 16.91 -1.02 4.99
N PRO A 158 18.00 -1.80 4.95
CA PRO A 158 17.94 -3.21 4.52
C PRO A 158 16.95 -4.04 5.32
N GLN A 159 16.95 -3.93 6.65
CA GLN A 159 16.00 -4.64 7.51
C GLN A 159 14.56 -4.16 7.27
N THR A 160 14.37 -2.84 7.08
CA THR A 160 13.07 -2.26 6.73
C THR A 160 12.51 -2.89 5.46
N LEU A 161 13.33 -3.02 4.41
CA LEU A 161 12.92 -3.62 3.14
C LEU A 161 12.58 -5.10 3.28
N GLN A 162 13.35 -5.84 4.10
CA GLN A 162 13.05 -7.24 4.40
C GLN A 162 11.71 -7.40 5.12
N LEU A 163 11.41 -6.53 6.10
CA LEU A 163 10.12 -6.55 6.78
C LEU A 163 8.95 -6.21 5.85
N ILE A 164 9.16 -5.25 4.93
CA ILE A 164 8.16 -4.92 3.89
C ILE A 164 7.90 -6.12 2.99
N ASP A 165 8.94 -6.83 2.55
CA ASP A 165 8.78 -8.00 1.68
C ASP A 165 8.03 -9.14 2.39
N TRP A 166 8.32 -9.36 3.68
CA TRP A 166 7.71 -10.45 4.45
C TRP A 166 6.30 -10.17 4.95
N PHE A 167 6.02 -8.92 5.32
CA PHE A 167 4.82 -8.57 6.09
C PHE A 167 4.09 -7.33 5.57
N GLY A 168 4.68 -6.61 4.62
CA GLY A 168 4.12 -5.39 4.09
C GLY A 168 2.98 -5.64 3.11
N THR A 169 2.04 -4.69 3.08
CA THR A 169 1.02 -4.56 2.05
C THR A 169 0.95 -3.11 1.60
N ILE A 170 0.47 -2.86 0.39
CA ILE A 170 0.35 -1.51 -0.15
C ILE A 170 -1.02 -1.36 -0.83
N GLY A 171 -1.65 -0.19 -0.70
CA GLY A 171 -3.03 0.04 -1.17
C GLY A 171 -4.01 0.34 -0.07
#